data_AF-A0AAU5MK88-F1
#
_entry.id   AF-A0AAU5MK88-F1
#
_cell.length_a   1.000
_cell.length_b   1.000
_cell.length_c   1.000
_cell.angle_alpha   90.00
_cell.angle_beta   90.00
_cell.angle_gamma   90.00
#
_symmetry.space_group_name_H-M   'P 1'
#
loop_
_entity.id
_entity.type
_entity.pdbx_description
1 polymer ?
#
loop_
_entity_poly.entity_id
_entity_poly.type
_entity_poly.pdbx_seq_one_letter_code
_entity_poly.pdbx_strand_id
1 'polypeptide(L)'
;MPDTDDDQSVELDPVQREQGDDDTEAASERRATKARAQADRRAVAGLTADEDVERHTEDVEQARRDEEDEAAHAERLELTTKDQQQLDELRDRDQLLDATAETARALELAYADEATRDRYRGYATTETQRSVGDLAHGRHELDEAAAHPDERGSAGLAAEGRRYERASGIEARRAESDDRIADGYDASAQDHRRDARQAQPDAIEAVRNPPKETPEAQLPQARLRSRGPRSRQKKLQQKEQQRRDTGIDLDM
;
A
#
# COMPACT_ATOMS: atom_id res chain seq x y z
N MET A 1 21.79 -65.54 130.41
CA MET A 1 22.98 -66.42 130.19
C MET A 1 22.61 -67.88 130.40
N PRO A 2 22.07 -68.58 129.38
CA PRO A 2 22.09 -68.22 127.97
C PRO A 2 20.82 -67.50 127.51
N ASP A 3 21.04 -66.69 126.49
CA ASP A 3 20.11 -65.80 125.81
C ASP A 3 19.68 -66.46 124.49
N THR A 4 18.41 -66.31 124.12
CA THR A 4 17.91 -66.13 122.74
C THR A 4 16.39 -65.93 122.78
N ASP A 5 15.99 -64.68 123.05
CA ASP A 5 15.20 -63.75 122.22
C ASP A 5 14.04 -64.22 121.31
N ASP A 6 13.01 -63.34 121.34
CA ASP A 6 11.89 -63.05 120.41
C ASP A 6 10.60 -63.90 120.55
N ASP A 7 9.61 -63.60 121.40
CA ASP A 7 8.72 -62.40 121.52
C ASP A 7 7.95 -62.12 120.19
N GLN A 8 6.61 -62.08 120.03
CA GLN A 8 5.44 -61.99 120.91
C GLN A 8 4.13 -62.48 120.24
N SER A 9 3.21 -62.88 121.12
CA SER A 9 1.73 -62.97 121.13
C SER A 9 0.92 -62.11 120.11
N VAL A 10 -0.36 -62.36 119.79
CA VAL A 10 -1.55 -62.54 120.65
C VAL A 10 -2.70 -63.20 119.85
N GLU A 11 -3.52 -63.92 120.62
CA GLU A 11 -4.76 -64.66 120.36
C GLU A 11 -5.96 -63.80 119.87
N LEU A 12 -7.05 -64.49 119.43
CA LEU A 12 -8.49 -64.09 119.36
C LEU A 12 -9.13 -63.87 117.96
N ASP A 13 -10.03 -64.80 117.57
CA ASP A 13 -11.22 -64.54 116.73
C ASP A 13 -12.24 -63.69 117.54
N PRO A 14 -13.08 -62.75 116.99
CA PRO A 14 -14.18 -63.07 116.04
C PRO A 14 -14.77 -61.94 115.11
N VAL A 15 -15.52 -62.33 114.05
CA VAL A 15 -16.81 -61.79 113.49
C VAL A 15 -17.01 -60.29 113.02
N GLN A 16 -17.54 -60.15 111.78
CA GLN A 16 -18.40 -59.09 111.14
C GLN A 16 -17.84 -57.77 110.54
N ARG A 17 -18.01 -57.57 109.20
CA ARG A 17 -18.82 -56.49 108.53
C ARG A 17 -18.63 -56.37 106.99
N GLU A 18 -19.74 -56.54 106.25
CA GLU A 18 -20.34 -55.77 105.12
C GLU A 18 -19.56 -55.02 104.01
N GLN A 19 -20.20 -54.98 102.81
CA GLN A 19 -20.03 -54.09 101.60
C GLN A 19 -19.04 -54.57 100.51
N GLY A 20 -19.28 -54.48 99.19
CA GLY A 20 -20.31 -53.87 98.33
C GLY A 20 -19.86 -54.03 96.85
N ASP A 21 -20.79 -53.95 95.90
CA ASP A 21 -20.59 -54.04 94.43
C ASP A 21 -19.64 -52.97 93.86
N ASP A 22 -18.68 -53.32 92.98
CA ASP A 22 -17.95 -52.36 92.12
C ASP A 22 -17.32 -53.04 90.88
N ASP A 23 -18.10 -53.19 89.78
CA ASP A 23 -17.59 -53.67 88.48
C ASP A 23 -18.20 -52.89 87.28
N THR A 24 -18.67 -51.65 87.49
CA THR A 24 -19.39 -50.87 86.45
C THR A 24 -18.65 -49.63 85.92
N GLU A 25 -17.60 -49.14 86.58
CA GLU A 25 -16.90 -47.91 86.14
C GLU A 25 -15.92 -48.13 84.97
N ALA A 26 -15.19 -49.25 84.95
CA ALA A 26 -14.13 -49.49 83.95
C ALA A 26 -14.65 -49.72 82.50
N ALA A 27 -15.93 -50.08 82.34
CA ALA A 27 -16.58 -50.21 81.04
C ALA A 27 -17.20 -48.88 80.55
N SER A 28 -17.62 -48.03 81.49
CA SER A 28 -18.13 -46.68 81.25
C SER A 28 -17.03 -45.76 80.69
N GLU A 29 -15.84 -45.75 81.32
CA GLU A 29 -14.71 -44.95 80.86
C GLU A 29 -14.20 -45.37 79.48
N ARG A 30 -14.20 -46.68 79.18
CA ARG A 30 -13.79 -47.19 77.86
C ARG A 30 -14.77 -46.80 76.75
N ARG A 31 -16.06 -46.69 77.04
CA ARG A 31 -17.05 -46.17 76.07
C ARG A 31 -16.93 -44.66 75.91
N ALA A 32 -16.70 -43.92 76.99
CA ALA A 32 -16.53 -42.48 76.96
C ALA A 32 -15.27 -42.05 76.18
N THR A 33 -14.15 -42.75 76.37
CA THR A 33 -12.90 -42.51 75.63
C THR A 33 -13.03 -42.87 74.15
N LYS A 34 -13.70 -43.97 73.81
CA LYS A 34 -13.94 -44.37 72.41
C LYS A 34 -14.90 -43.41 71.69
N ALA A 35 -15.92 -42.90 72.40
CA ALA A 35 -16.82 -41.88 71.88
C ALA A 35 -16.10 -40.53 71.67
N ARG A 36 -15.22 -40.11 72.59
CA ARG A 36 -14.37 -38.92 72.43
C ARG A 36 -13.41 -39.06 71.24
N ALA A 37 -12.70 -40.18 71.13
CA ALA A 37 -11.81 -40.43 70.00
C ALA A 37 -12.54 -40.49 68.64
N GLN A 38 -13.80 -40.95 68.62
CA GLN A 38 -14.62 -40.97 67.41
C GLN A 38 -15.19 -39.58 67.07
N ALA A 39 -15.50 -38.76 68.07
CA ALA A 39 -15.89 -37.37 67.91
C ALA A 39 -14.70 -36.52 67.39
N ASP A 40 -13.51 -36.69 67.97
CA ASP A 40 -12.29 -36.01 67.53
C ASP A 40 -11.92 -36.39 66.09
N ARG A 41 -12.02 -37.67 65.71
CA ARG A 41 -11.82 -38.08 64.31
C ARG A 41 -12.85 -37.47 63.35
N ARG A 42 -14.10 -37.31 63.77
CA ARG A 42 -15.14 -36.67 62.93
C ARG A 42 -14.93 -35.16 62.82
N ALA A 43 -14.48 -34.50 63.89
CA ALA A 43 -14.16 -33.07 63.87
C ALA A 43 -12.95 -32.78 62.98
N VAL A 44 -11.88 -33.60 63.07
CA VAL A 44 -10.70 -33.48 62.20
C VAL A 44 -11.04 -33.81 60.75
N ALA A 45 -11.84 -34.85 60.49
CA ALA A 45 -12.27 -35.18 59.13
C ALA A 45 -13.17 -34.10 58.49
N GLY A 46 -14.00 -33.41 59.31
CA GLY A 46 -14.80 -32.27 58.87
C GLY A 46 -13.93 -31.05 58.52
N LEU A 47 -12.96 -30.72 59.37
CA LEU A 47 -11.99 -29.64 59.12
C LEU A 47 -11.15 -29.89 57.85
N THR A 48 -10.67 -31.13 57.64
CA THR A 48 -9.92 -31.46 56.42
C THR A 48 -10.78 -31.45 55.16
N ALA A 49 -12.06 -31.83 55.26
CA ALA A 49 -12.98 -31.81 54.13
C ALA A 49 -13.38 -30.37 53.76
N ASP A 50 -13.60 -29.50 54.76
CA ASP A 50 -13.89 -28.09 54.53
C ASP A 50 -12.68 -27.35 53.96
N GLU A 51 -11.46 -27.62 54.46
CA GLU A 51 -10.21 -27.08 53.90
C GLU A 51 -9.93 -27.60 52.46
N ASP A 52 -10.26 -28.85 52.16
CA ASP A 52 -10.14 -29.40 50.79
C ASP A 52 -11.16 -28.79 49.83
N VAL A 53 -12.38 -28.50 50.30
CA VAL A 53 -13.39 -27.79 49.50
C VAL A 53 -12.97 -26.34 49.28
N GLU A 54 -12.48 -25.64 50.30
CA GLU A 54 -11.96 -24.27 50.16
C GLU A 54 -10.79 -24.20 49.18
N ARG A 55 -9.77 -25.06 49.33
CA ARG A 55 -8.66 -25.16 48.36
C ARG A 55 -9.14 -25.44 46.94
N HIS A 56 -10.07 -26.37 46.78
CA HIS A 56 -10.59 -26.69 45.45
C HIS A 56 -11.42 -25.54 44.85
N THR A 57 -12.11 -24.75 45.67
CA THR A 57 -12.81 -23.54 45.19
C THR A 57 -11.83 -22.41 44.85
N GLU A 58 -10.77 -22.23 45.62
CA GLU A 58 -9.71 -21.27 45.34
C GLU A 58 -8.96 -21.64 44.06
N ASP A 59 -8.61 -22.91 43.86
CA ASP A 59 -7.96 -23.40 42.65
C ASP A 59 -8.85 -23.22 41.40
N VAL A 60 -10.17 -23.43 41.53
CA VAL A 60 -11.13 -23.23 40.44
C VAL A 60 -11.30 -21.74 40.11
N GLU A 61 -11.37 -20.88 41.13
CA GLU A 61 -11.41 -19.42 40.95
C GLU A 61 -10.11 -18.88 40.33
N GLN A 62 -8.97 -19.44 40.72
CA GLN A 62 -7.66 -19.07 40.18
C GLN A 62 -7.53 -19.49 38.72
N ALA A 63 -7.90 -20.74 38.38
CA ALA A 63 -7.90 -21.22 37.00
C ALA A 63 -8.83 -20.38 36.09
N ARG A 64 -9.95 -19.90 36.62
CA ARG A 64 -10.87 -19.03 35.89
C ARG A 64 -10.28 -17.64 35.62
N ARG A 65 -9.54 -17.07 36.59
CA ARG A 65 -8.81 -15.80 36.40
C ARG A 65 -7.68 -15.94 35.38
N ASP A 66 -6.95 -17.06 35.43
CA ASP A 66 -5.88 -17.34 34.47
C ASP A 66 -6.44 -17.52 33.04
N GLU A 67 -7.58 -18.20 32.87
CA GLU A 67 -8.30 -18.29 31.57
C GLU A 67 -8.78 -16.91 31.08
N GLU A 68 -9.32 -16.07 31.97
CA GLU A 68 -9.76 -14.71 31.63
C GLU A 68 -8.58 -13.81 31.22
N ASP A 69 -7.43 -13.92 31.90
CA ASP A 69 -6.21 -13.18 31.58
C ASP A 69 -5.58 -13.67 30.28
N GLU A 70 -5.57 -14.98 30.01
CA GLU A 70 -5.12 -15.53 28.73
C GLU A 70 -6.02 -15.09 27.57
N ALA A 71 -7.34 -15.09 27.78
CA ALA A 71 -8.30 -14.60 26.78
C ALA A 71 -8.12 -13.09 26.52
N ALA A 72 -7.96 -12.28 27.56
CA ALA A 72 -7.69 -10.85 27.43
C ALA A 72 -6.35 -10.56 26.74
N HIS A 73 -5.32 -11.37 27.00
CA HIS A 73 -4.03 -11.28 26.33
C HIS A 73 -4.14 -11.65 24.84
N ALA A 74 -4.89 -12.71 24.51
CA ALA A 74 -5.16 -13.11 23.14
C ALA A 74 -5.94 -12.03 22.36
N GLU A 75 -6.96 -11.42 22.98
CA GLU A 75 -7.73 -10.33 22.37
C GLU A 75 -6.85 -9.08 22.13
N ARG A 76 -5.97 -8.74 23.08
CA ARG A 76 -4.99 -7.64 22.91
C ARG A 76 -4.01 -7.92 21.78
N LEU A 77 -3.49 -9.15 21.68
CA LEU A 77 -2.64 -9.55 20.57
C LEU A 77 -3.38 -9.41 19.23
N GLU A 78 -4.62 -9.90 19.14
CA GLU A 78 -5.42 -9.78 17.92
C GLU A 78 -5.64 -8.31 17.53
N LEU A 79 -5.99 -7.45 18.49
CA LEU A 79 -6.10 -6.00 18.28
C LEU A 79 -4.80 -5.39 17.75
N THR A 80 -3.66 -5.68 18.40
CA THR A 80 -2.37 -5.15 17.95
C THR A 80 -1.98 -5.61 16.55
N THR A 81 -2.30 -6.86 16.20
CA THR A 81 -2.03 -7.39 14.85
C THR A 81 -2.93 -6.73 13.80
N LYS A 82 -4.20 -6.46 14.13
CA LYS A 82 -5.12 -5.72 13.25
C LYS A 82 -4.68 -4.27 13.05
N ASP A 83 -4.25 -3.60 14.14
CA ASP A 83 -3.75 -2.23 14.06
C ASP A 83 -2.47 -2.16 13.21
N GLN A 84 -1.57 -3.13 13.35
CA GLN A 84 -0.37 -3.24 12.50
C GLN A 84 -0.72 -3.47 11.03
N GLN A 85 -1.67 -4.38 10.74
CA GLN A 85 -2.16 -4.61 9.38
C GLN A 85 -2.74 -3.33 8.77
N GLN A 86 -3.54 -2.57 9.53
CA GLN A 86 -4.10 -1.30 9.05
C GLN A 86 -3.01 -0.25 8.77
N LEU A 87 -1.98 -0.17 9.60
CA LEU A 87 -0.84 0.74 9.38
C LEU A 87 -0.05 0.35 8.12
N ASP A 88 0.17 -0.94 7.90
CA ASP A 88 0.84 -1.44 6.71
C ASP A 88 0.00 -1.18 5.45
N GLU A 89 -1.30 -1.42 5.48
CA GLU A 89 -2.23 -1.10 4.39
C GLU A 89 -2.24 0.40 4.04
N LEU A 90 -2.22 1.28 5.06
CA LEU A 90 -2.14 2.73 4.84
C LEU A 90 -0.80 3.13 4.21
N ARG A 91 0.31 2.56 4.69
CA ARG A 91 1.64 2.80 4.13
C ARG A 91 1.74 2.34 2.67
N ASP A 92 1.20 1.18 2.35
CA ASP A 92 1.16 0.64 0.98
C ASP A 92 0.31 1.54 0.07
N ARG A 93 -0.83 2.05 0.57
CA ARG A 93 -1.66 2.99 -0.17
C ARG A 93 -0.94 4.31 -0.45
N ASP A 94 -0.25 4.87 0.55
CA ASP A 94 0.51 6.11 0.37
C ASP A 94 1.65 5.92 -0.64
N GLN A 95 2.36 4.78 -0.59
CA GLN A 95 3.38 4.42 -1.59
C GLN A 95 2.82 4.31 -3.00
N LEU A 96 1.63 3.72 -3.16
CA LEU A 96 0.95 3.65 -4.46
C LEU A 96 0.56 5.05 -4.97
N LEU A 97 0.06 5.92 -4.10
CA LEU A 97 -0.28 7.30 -4.47
C LEU A 97 0.97 8.08 -4.91
N ASP A 98 2.07 7.97 -4.18
CA ASP A 98 3.34 8.60 -4.54
C ASP A 98 3.87 8.07 -5.88
N ALA A 99 3.87 6.75 -6.09
CA ALA A 99 4.26 6.15 -7.38
C ALA A 99 3.38 6.65 -8.54
N THR A 100 2.06 6.79 -8.32
CA THR A 100 1.17 7.35 -9.36
C THR A 100 1.44 8.83 -9.63
N ALA A 101 1.82 9.61 -8.61
CA ALA A 101 2.20 11.01 -8.79
C ALA A 101 3.53 11.14 -9.54
N GLU A 102 4.51 10.29 -9.25
CA GLU A 102 5.80 10.24 -9.94
C GLU A 102 5.63 9.86 -11.42
N THR A 103 4.83 8.82 -11.72
CA THR A 103 4.53 8.43 -13.12
C THR A 103 3.83 9.54 -13.88
N ALA A 104 2.84 10.22 -13.27
CA ALA A 104 2.13 11.33 -13.89
C ALA A 104 3.08 12.50 -14.20
N ARG A 105 3.97 12.84 -13.26
CA ARG A 105 4.98 13.89 -13.44
C ARG A 105 5.98 13.52 -14.55
N ALA A 106 6.44 12.28 -14.59
CA ALA A 106 7.34 11.80 -15.64
C ALA A 106 6.67 11.91 -17.02
N LEU A 107 5.40 11.51 -17.15
CA LEU A 107 4.65 11.68 -18.40
C LEU A 107 4.47 13.15 -18.79
N GLU A 108 4.19 14.04 -17.84
CA GLU A 108 4.08 15.48 -18.10
C GLU A 108 5.39 16.05 -18.67
N LEU A 109 6.53 15.69 -18.09
CA LEU A 109 7.85 16.08 -18.58
C LEU A 109 8.10 15.51 -19.99
N ALA A 110 7.76 14.24 -20.23
CA ALA A 110 7.90 13.63 -21.56
C ALA A 110 7.09 14.40 -22.61
N TYR A 111 5.84 14.78 -22.32
CA TYR A 111 5.02 15.56 -23.24
C TYR A 111 5.56 16.97 -23.46
N ALA A 112 6.13 17.60 -22.44
CA ALA A 112 6.76 18.90 -22.57
C ALA A 112 7.99 18.84 -23.51
N ASP A 113 8.80 17.79 -23.38
CA ASP A 113 9.96 17.54 -24.23
C ASP A 113 9.59 17.14 -25.67
N GLU A 114 8.50 16.39 -25.88
CA GLU A 114 7.97 16.14 -27.21
C GLU A 114 7.52 17.45 -27.90
N ALA A 115 6.89 18.34 -27.15
CA ALA A 115 6.48 19.64 -27.67
C ALA A 115 7.67 20.55 -28.00
N THR A 116 8.76 20.52 -27.22
CA THR A 116 10.00 21.24 -27.58
C THR A 116 10.66 20.63 -28.80
N ARG A 117 10.79 19.29 -28.86
CA ARG A 117 11.31 18.56 -30.03
C ARG A 117 10.60 18.98 -31.30
N ASP A 118 9.27 18.95 -31.30
CA ASP A 118 8.47 19.27 -32.49
C ASP A 118 8.63 20.73 -32.93
N ARG A 119 8.81 21.67 -31.98
CA ARG A 119 9.14 23.06 -32.30
C ARG A 119 10.48 23.19 -33.02
N TYR A 120 11.53 22.55 -32.49
CA TYR A 120 12.87 22.61 -33.11
C TYR A 120 12.93 21.91 -34.46
N ARG A 121 12.22 20.77 -34.65
CA ARG A 121 12.04 20.17 -35.98
C ARG A 121 11.31 21.11 -36.94
N GLY A 122 10.33 21.86 -36.43
CA GLY A 122 9.67 22.92 -37.18
C GLY A 122 10.66 23.99 -37.66
N TYR A 123 11.51 24.50 -36.75
CA TYR A 123 12.55 25.47 -37.10
C TYR A 123 13.54 24.91 -38.12
N ALA A 124 14.06 23.71 -37.91
CA ALA A 124 14.96 23.04 -38.84
C ALA A 124 14.35 22.89 -40.24
N THR A 125 13.07 22.51 -40.32
CA THR A 125 12.35 22.41 -41.59
C THR A 125 12.27 23.76 -42.30
N THR A 126 11.98 24.84 -41.56
CA THR A 126 11.90 26.18 -42.15
C THR A 126 13.26 26.70 -42.61
N GLU A 127 14.33 26.47 -41.85
CA GLU A 127 15.70 26.85 -42.24
C GLU A 127 16.19 26.03 -43.44
N THR A 128 15.81 24.75 -43.54
CA THR A 128 16.09 23.92 -44.73
C THR A 128 15.41 24.48 -45.97
N GLN A 129 14.15 24.88 -45.87
CA GLN A 129 13.41 25.46 -47.01
C GLN A 129 14.04 26.79 -47.46
N ARG A 130 14.43 27.65 -46.52
CA ARG A 130 15.15 28.89 -46.82
C ARG A 130 16.49 28.59 -47.51
N SER A 131 17.26 27.65 -46.96
CA SER A 131 18.55 27.26 -47.52
C SER A 131 18.45 26.80 -48.96
N VAL A 132 17.43 26.00 -49.28
CA VAL A 132 17.19 25.54 -50.65
C VAL A 132 16.79 26.70 -51.57
N GLY A 133 15.95 27.61 -51.08
CA GLY A 133 15.52 28.80 -51.82
C GLY A 133 16.70 29.73 -52.14
N ASP A 134 17.50 30.06 -51.13
CA ASP A 134 18.69 30.89 -51.27
C ASP A 134 19.73 30.23 -52.19
N LEU A 135 19.92 28.91 -52.10
CA LEU A 135 20.83 28.21 -52.98
C LEU A 135 20.36 28.28 -54.44
N ALA A 136 19.07 28.05 -54.68
CA ALA A 136 18.50 28.11 -56.02
C ALA A 136 18.61 29.50 -56.62
N HIS A 137 18.30 30.54 -55.83
CA HIS A 137 18.43 31.92 -56.25
C HIS A 137 19.89 32.31 -56.53
N GLY A 138 20.80 31.94 -55.63
CA GLY A 138 22.22 32.24 -55.80
C GLY A 138 22.82 31.56 -57.03
N ARG A 139 22.44 30.30 -57.30
CA ARG A 139 22.86 29.59 -58.53
C ARG A 139 22.33 30.26 -59.78
N HIS A 140 21.05 30.66 -59.78
CA HIS A 140 20.45 31.37 -60.90
C HIS A 140 21.23 32.66 -61.23
N GLU A 141 21.59 33.47 -60.22
CA GLU A 141 22.36 34.69 -60.45
C GLU A 141 23.78 34.44 -60.95
N LEU A 142 24.42 33.36 -60.48
CA LEU A 142 25.73 32.94 -60.96
C LEU A 142 25.68 32.45 -62.41
N ASP A 143 24.65 31.67 -62.76
CA ASP A 143 24.44 31.15 -64.10
C ASP A 143 24.14 32.30 -65.08
N GLU A 144 23.31 33.27 -64.68
CA GLU A 144 23.01 34.47 -65.47
C GLU A 144 24.28 35.32 -65.70
N ALA A 145 25.07 35.55 -64.66
CA ALA A 145 26.33 36.27 -64.77
C ALA A 145 27.35 35.54 -65.67
N ALA A 146 27.39 34.21 -65.62
CA ALA A 146 28.28 33.39 -66.44
C ALA A 146 27.84 33.34 -67.91
N ALA A 147 26.53 33.35 -68.18
CA ALA A 147 25.97 33.42 -69.52
C ALA A 147 26.21 34.79 -70.18
N HIS A 148 26.22 35.86 -69.38
CA HIS A 148 26.33 37.24 -69.85
C HIS A 148 27.51 37.99 -69.20
N PRO A 149 28.77 37.58 -69.43
CA PRO A 149 29.93 38.10 -68.69
C PRO A 149 30.24 39.57 -69.00
N ASP A 150 29.97 40.03 -70.22
CA ASP A 150 30.30 41.40 -70.66
C ASP A 150 29.17 42.41 -70.39
N GLU A 151 28.01 41.95 -69.91
CA GLU A 151 26.88 42.82 -69.64
C GLU A 151 27.12 43.70 -68.41
N ARG A 152 26.68 44.96 -68.51
CA ARG A 152 26.78 45.92 -67.42
C ARG A 152 25.89 45.44 -66.26
N GLY A 153 26.53 44.93 -65.21
CA GLY A 153 25.84 44.39 -64.03
C GLY A 153 26.18 42.93 -63.73
N SER A 154 26.81 42.21 -64.67
CA SER A 154 27.20 40.80 -64.50
C SER A 154 28.08 40.55 -63.27
N ALA A 155 29.07 41.41 -63.02
CA ALA A 155 29.88 41.33 -61.81
C ALA A 155 29.07 41.52 -60.51
N GLY A 156 27.98 42.30 -60.57
CA GLY A 156 27.03 42.50 -59.48
C GLY A 156 26.22 41.23 -59.20
N LEU A 157 25.62 40.64 -60.24
CA LEU A 157 24.91 39.36 -60.17
C LEU A 157 25.82 38.25 -59.63
N ALA A 158 27.06 38.16 -60.11
CA ALA A 158 28.01 37.17 -59.61
C ALA A 158 28.33 37.36 -58.11
N ALA A 159 28.35 38.61 -57.62
CA ALA A 159 28.59 38.90 -56.21
C ALA A 159 27.36 38.61 -55.35
N GLU A 160 26.17 38.88 -55.86
CA GLU A 160 24.88 38.56 -55.26
C GLU A 160 24.69 37.05 -55.13
N GLY A 161 24.98 36.31 -56.20
CA GLY A 161 24.85 34.85 -56.19
C GLY A 161 25.75 34.19 -55.15
N ARG A 162 27.00 34.67 -55.02
CA ARG A 162 27.91 34.24 -53.94
C ARG A 162 27.42 34.63 -52.53
N ARG A 163 26.64 35.71 -52.38
CA ARG A 163 26.04 36.06 -51.08
C ARG A 163 24.93 35.09 -50.73
N TYR A 164 24.04 34.78 -51.68
CA TYR A 164 22.96 33.82 -51.48
C TYR A 164 23.47 32.38 -51.24
N GLU A 165 24.50 31.93 -51.97
CA GLU A 165 25.13 30.64 -51.67
C GLU A 165 25.69 30.56 -50.23
N ARG A 166 26.31 31.66 -49.75
CA ARG A 166 26.79 31.74 -48.36
C ARG A 166 25.65 31.78 -47.35
N ALA A 167 24.56 32.49 -47.65
CA ALA A 167 23.37 32.55 -46.80
C ALA A 167 22.76 31.16 -46.66
N SER A 168 22.56 30.46 -47.78
CA SER A 168 22.10 29.07 -47.81
C SER A 168 22.95 28.14 -46.93
N GLY A 169 24.29 28.26 -46.99
CA GLY A 169 25.18 27.45 -46.15
C GLY A 169 25.12 27.81 -44.65
N ILE A 170 24.71 29.03 -44.29
CA ILE A 170 24.46 29.39 -42.88
C ILE A 170 23.13 28.77 -42.41
N GLU A 171 22.08 28.87 -43.22
CA GLU A 171 20.76 28.34 -42.92
C GLU A 171 20.77 26.80 -42.82
N ALA A 172 21.47 26.11 -43.72
CA ALA A 172 21.66 24.66 -43.64
C ALA A 172 22.30 24.23 -42.31
N ARG A 173 23.34 24.95 -41.85
CA ARG A 173 23.99 24.67 -40.56
C ARG A 173 23.10 24.97 -39.38
N ARG A 174 22.21 25.97 -39.48
CA ARG A 174 21.20 26.24 -38.45
C ARG A 174 20.17 25.12 -38.40
N ALA A 175 19.68 24.65 -39.54
CA ALA A 175 18.77 23.53 -39.61
C ALA A 175 19.35 22.28 -38.94
N GLU A 176 20.60 21.92 -39.26
CA GLU A 176 21.28 20.80 -38.59
C GLU A 176 21.45 21.00 -37.08
N SER A 177 21.68 22.24 -36.64
CA SER A 177 21.79 22.56 -35.22
C SER A 177 20.46 22.38 -34.51
N ASP A 178 19.36 22.87 -35.09
CA ASP A 178 18.02 22.74 -34.55
C ASP A 178 17.56 21.27 -34.50
N ASP A 179 17.88 20.47 -35.53
CA ASP A 179 17.61 19.03 -35.53
C ASP A 179 18.35 18.30 -34.40
N ARG A 180 19.62 18.63 -34.16
CA ARG A 180 20.38 18.05 -33.04
C ARG A 180 19.78 18.42 -31.68
N ILE A 181 19.29 19.66 -31.53
CA ILE A 181 18.59 20.07 -30.32
C ILE A 181 17.30 19.26 -30.15
N ALA A 182 16.54 19.08 -31.24
CA ALA A 182 15.34 18.26 -31.22
C ALA A 182 15.63 16.81 -30.80
N ASP A 183 16.69 16.20 -31.32
CA ASP A 183 17.09 14.84 -30.95
C ASP A 183 17.44 14.73 -29.45
N GLY A 184 18.02 15.78 -28.86
CA GLY A 184 18.26 15.85 -27.41
C GLY A 184 16.96 15.82 -26.60
N TYR A 185 15.95 16.58 -27.02
CA TYR A 185 14.62 16.53 -26.40
C TYR A 185 13.90 15.21 -26.66
N ASP A 186 14.07 14.59 -27.83
CA ASP A 186 13.51 13.27 -28.12
C ASP A 186 14.08 12.20 -27.17
N ALA A 187 15.39 12.22 -26.94
CA ALA A 187 16.05 11.32 -26.00
C ALA A 187 15.54 11.55 -24.56
N SER A 188 15.45 12.81 -24.12
CA SER A 188 14.91 13.17 -22.79
C SER A 188 13.46 12.71 -22.61
N ALA A 189 12.60 12.92 -23.61
CA ALA A 189 11.23 12.44 -23.59
C ALA A 189 11.13 10.91 -23.49
N GLN A 190 12.01 10.19 -24.19
CA GLN A 190 12.07 8.73 -24.11
C GLN A 190 12.50 8.24 -22.73
N ASP A 191 13.47 8.91 -22.10
CA ASP A 191 13.89 8.59 -20.73
C ASP A 191 12.75 8.80 -19.73
N HIS A 192 12.05 9.93 -19.80
CA HIS A 192 10.88 10.19 -18.96
C HIS A 192 9.74 9.17 -19.18
N ARG A 193 9.52 8.72 -20.42
CA ARG A 193 8.57 7.61 -20.70
C ARG A 193 9.06 6.27 -20.13
N ARG A 194 10.37 6.02 -20.11
CA ARG A 194 10.94 4.81 -19.51
C ARG A 194 10.74 4.82 -18.01
N ASP A 195 11.02 5.94 -17.35
CA ASP A 195 10.84 6.11 -15.91
C ASP A 195 9.37 5.91 -15.52
N ALA A 196 8.43 6.50 -16.28
CA ALA A 196 7.00 6.29 -16.08
C ALA A 196 6.55 4.82 -16.23
N ARG A 197 7.23 4.03 -17.08
CA ARG A 197 6.93 2.60 -17.24
C ARG A 197 7.49 1.75 -16.10
N GLN A 198 8.63 2.11 -15.54
CA GLN A 198 9.25 1.36 -14.44
C GLN A 198 8.43 1.47 -13.15
N ALA A 199 7.75 2.60 -12.94
CA ALA A 199 6.89 2.80 -11.78
C ALA A 199 5.47 2.23 -11.94
N GLN A 200 5.11 1.66 -13.10
CA GLN A 200 3.89 0.87 -13.24
C GLN A 200 4.17 -0.62 -13.02
N PRO A 201 3.29 -1.35 -12.31
CA PRO A 201 3.41 -2.79 -12.17
C PRO A 201 3.34 -3.46 -13.55
N ASP A 202 4.13 -4.52 -13.74
CA ASP A 202 4.24 -5.21 -15.01
C ASP A 202 2.86 -5.72 -15.45
N ALA A 203 2.47 -5.44 -16.70
CA ALA A 203 1.11 -5.73 -17.18
C ALA A 203 0.77 -7.23 -17.10
N ILE A 204 1.78 -8.09 -17.17
CA ILE A 204 1.65 -9.54 -17.01
C ILE A 204 1.27 -9.91 -15.57
N GLU A 205 1.82 -9.21 -14.60
CA GLU A 205 1.56 -9.43 -13.17
C GLU A 205 0.19 -8.87 -12.77
N ALA A 206 -0.20 -7.73 -13.33
CA ALA A 206 -1.54 -7.15 -13.17
C ALA A 206 -2.67 -8.01 -13.78
N VAL A 207 -2.37 -8.79 -14.84
CA VAL A 207 -3.32 -9.77 -15.40
C VAL A 207 -3.41 -11.03 -14.54
N ARG A 208 -2.31 -11.45 -13.89
CA ARG A 208 -2.30 -12.61 -12.98
C ARG A 208 -2.98 -12.31 -11.64
N ASN A 209 -2.82 -11.09 -11.13
CA ASN A 209 -3.45 -10.59 -9.92
C ASN A 209 -4.29 -9.34 -10.23
N PRO A 210 -5.47 -9.50 -10.86
CA PRO A 210 -6.34 -8.36 -11.11
C PRO A 210 -6.77 -7.74 -9.78
N PRO A 211 -6.87 -6.39 -9.70
CA PRO A 211 -7.39 -5.74 -8.51
C PRO A 211 -8.82 -6.22 -8.24
N LYS A 212 -9.14 -6.49 -6.96
CA LYS A 212 -10.46 -7.00 -6.55
C LYS A 212 -11.59 -6.04 -6.92
N GLU A 213 -11.29 -4.75 -6.99
CA GLU A 213 -12.17 -3.72 -7.52
C GLU A 213 -11.55 -3.14 -8.79
N THR A 214 -12.30 -3.16 -9.89
CA THR A 214 -11.89 -2.47 -11.12
C THR A 214 -11.91 -0.96 -10.85
N PRO A 215 -10.79 -0.23 -11.00
CA PRO A 215 -10.82 1.23 -10.91
C PRO A 215 -11.81 1.75 -11.95
N GLU A 216 -12.76 2.57 -11.53
CA GLU A 216 -13.69 3.23 -12.44
C GLU A 216 -12.87 3.96 -13.51
N ALA A 217 -13.01 3.52 -14.76
CA ALA A 217 -12.36 4.15 -15.87
C ALA A 217 -12.82 5.61 -15.92
N GLN A 218 -11.96 6.53 -15.49
CA GLN A 218 -12.14 7.94 -15.78
C GLN A 218 -12.03 8.11 -17.29
N LEU A 219 -13.18 7.97 -17.96
CA LEU A 219 -13.28 8.25 -19.38
C LEU A 219 -12.68 9.64 -19.61
N PRO A 220 -11.72 9.80 -20.53
CA PRO A 220 -11.16 11.11 -20.81
C PRO A 220 -12.32 12.01 -21.25
N GLN A 221 -12.74 12.91 -20.37
CA GLN A 221 -13.84 13.87 -20.61
C GLN A 221 -13.57 14.72 -21.87
N ALA A 222 -12.32 14.77 -22.33
CA ALA A 222 -11.87 15.37 -23.57
C ALA A 222 -12.51 14.78 -24.84
N ARG A 223 -13.00 13.53 -24.86
CA ARG A 223 -13.66 12.95 -26.05
C ARG A 223 -15.16 13.23 -26.17
N LEU A 224 -15.81 13.77 -25.14
CA LEU A 224 -17.23 14.13 -25.17
C LEU A 224 -17.51 15.53 -25.74
N ARG A 225 -16.49 16.38 -25.92
CA ARG A 225 -16.67 17.77 -26.39
C ARG A 225 -16.34 18.04 -27.86
N SER A 226 -15.87 17.06 -28.64
CA SER A 226 -15.54 17.26 -30.06
C SER A 226 -16.74 17.14 -31.03
N ARG A 227 -17.90 16.68 -30.56
CA ARG A 227 -19.17 16.74 -31.31
C ARG A 227 -20.05 17.92 -30.85
N GLY A 228 -19.48 19.12 -30.93
CA GLY A 228 -20.26 20.35 -30.85
C GLY A 228 -21.22 20.54 -32.05
N PRO A 229 -22.26 21.39 -31.92
CA PRO A 229 -23.38 21.53 -32.87
C PRO A 229 -23.02 22.04 -34.27
N ARG A 230 -21.74 22.37 -34.54
CA ARG A 230 -21.27 22.89 -35.82
C ARG A 230 -21.40 21.90 -36.98
N SER A 231 -21.41 20.59 -36.72
CA SER A 231 -21.61 19.58 -37.79
C SER A 231 -23.04 19.53 -38.33
N ARG A 232 -24.05 19.90 -37.53
CA ARG A 232 -25.46 19.99 -37.97
C ARG A 232 -25.72 21.23 -38.81
N GLN A 233 -25.15 22.38 -38.42
CA GLN A 233 -25.27 23.63 -39.20
C GLN A 233 -24.60 23.51 -40.59
N LYS A 234 -23.42 22.88 -40.68
CA LYS A 234 -22.73 22.69 -41.96
C LYS A 234 -23.49 21.75 -42.91
N LYS A 235 -24.15 20.72 -42.36
CA LYS A 235 -25.03 19.83 -43.13
C LYS A 235 -26.32 20.52 -43.60
N LEU A 236 -26.91 21.39 -42.79
CA LEU A 236 -28.10 22.17 -43.18
C LEU A 236 -27.76 23.19 -44.26
N GLN A 237 -26.65 23.91 -44.15
CA GLN A 237 -26.19 24.85 -45.17
C GLN A 237 -25.85 24.17 -46.50
N GLN A 238 -25.19 22.99 -46.46
CA GLN A 238 -24.96 22.20 -47.69
C GLN A 238 -26.27 21.73 -48.32
N LYS A 239 -27.28 21.36 -47.51
CA LYS A 239 -28.59 20.92 -48.01
C LYS A 239 -29.41 22.08 -48.60
N GLU A 240 -29.31 23.28 -48.01
CA GLU A 240 -29.91 24.50 -48.56
C GLU A 240 -29.24 24.98 -49.84
N GLN A 241 -27.90 24.89 -49.93
CA GLN A 241 -27.17 25.19 -51.17
C GLN A 241 -27.52 24.20 -52.28
N GLN A 242 -27.59 22.90 -51.98
CA GLN A 242 -28.04 21.90 -52.95
C GLN A 242 -29.49 22.10 -53.42
N ARG A 243 -30.38 22.61 -52.57
CA ARG A 243 -31.75 22.99 -52.99
C ARG A 243 -31.78 24.21 -53.90
N ARG A 244 -30.91 25.21 -53.65
CA ARG A 244 -30.79 26.40 -54.51
C ARG A 244 -30.17 26.08 -55.87
N ASP A 245 -29.19 25.18 -55.92
CA ASP A 245 -28.49 24.83 -57.16
C ASP A 245 -29.28 23.86 -58.05
N THR A 246 -30.25 23.12 -57.49
CA THR A 246 -31.06 22.18 -58.27
C THR A 246 -32.37 22.76 -58.79
N GLY A 247 -32.77 23.99 -58.38
CA GLY A 247 -33.92 24.69 -58.96
C GLY A 247 -35.25 23.94 -58.90
N ILE A 248 -35.40 22.99 -57.98
CA ILE A 248 -36.65 22.25 -57.77
C ILE A 248 -37.36 22.85 -56.56
N ASP A 249 -38.15 23.89 -56.81
CA ASP A 249 -39.26 24.27 -55.95
C ASP A 249 -40.32 23.16 -56.07
N LEU A 250 -40.24 22.17 -55.20
CA LEU A 250 -41.33 21.26 -54.91
C LEU A 250 -42.00 21.76 -53.63
N ASP A 251 -42.97 22.65 -53.78
CA ASP A 251 -44.06 22.78 -52.82
C ASP A 251 -45.39 22.86 -53.58
N MET A 252 -46.26 21.91 -53.22
CA MET A 252 -47.71 22.06 -53.27
C MET A 252 -48.15 23.08 -52.23
#